data_AF-A0AAW0T9U6-F1
#
_entry.id   AF-A0AAW0T9U6-F1
#
_cell.length_a   1.000
_cell.length_b   1.000
_cell.length_c   1.000
_cell.angle_alpha   90.00
_cell.angle_beta   90.00
_cell.angle_gamma   90.00
#
_symmetry.space_group_name_H-M   'P 1'
#
loop_
_entity.id
_entity.type
_entity.pdbx_description
1 polymer ?
#
loop_
_entity_poly.entity_id
_entity_poly.type
_entity_poly.pdbx_seq_one_letter_code
_entity_poly.pdbx_strand_id
1 'polypeptide(L)'
;MLLGGAAYTLDNGMEDSKAYPFIQEQMRQLIHRYQWDVAARRSVDIIQEYVGCCGGYSHNDYTDIHLPVPNTCRDQVTGNQYSDSCAEIFGQYLEVRTGWLAGLSLSLCFFQCFAMMISVCMYMALKERDEDRRM
;
A
#
# COMPACT_ATOMS: atom_id res chain seq x y z
N MET A 1 -9.02 18.34 7.97
CA MET A 1 -9.61 17.03 7.60
C MET A 1 -8.56 16.03 7.10
N LEU A 2 -7.61 16.42 6.22
CA LEU A 2 -6.56 15.51 5.70
C LEU A 2 -5.59 14.96 6.77
N LEU A 3 -5.24 15.74 7.79
CA LEU A 3 -4.28 15.31 8.83
C LEU A 3 -4.85 14.27 9.80
N GLY A 4 -6.14 14.37 10.13
CA GLY A 4 -6.80 13.39 11.02
C GLY A 4 -6.99 12.03 10.36
N GLY A 5 -7.30 12.01 9.06
CA GLY A 5 -7.39 10.77 8.28
C GLY A 5 -6.04 10.06 8.18
N ALA A 6 -4.96 10.80 7.90
CA ALA A 6 -3.61 10.24 7.82
C ALA A 6 -3.13 9.67 9.17
N ALA A 7 -3.40 10.36 10.28
CA ALA A 7 -3.06 9.86 11.62
C ALA A 7 -3.86 8.61 12.00
N TYR A 8 -5.17 8.58 11.69
CA TYR A 8 -6.01 7.42 11.97
C TYR A 8 -5.60 6.18 11.16
N THR A 9 -5.22 6.34 9.89
CA THR A 9 -4.68 5.25 9.07
C THR A 9 -3.29 4.78 9.51
N LEU A 10 -2.51 5.67 10.15
CA LEU A 10 -1.20 5.30 10.69
C LEU A 10 -1.33 4.50 12.00
N ASP A 11 -2.37 4.77 12.79
CA ASP A 11 -2.59 4.16 14.10
C ASP A 11 -3.28 2.77 14.01
N ASN A 12 -4.16 2.58 13.01
CA ASN A 12 -4.91 1.32 12.85
C ASN A 12 -4.30 0.35 11.82
N GLY A 13 -3.18 0.73 11.19
CA GLY A 13 -2.55 -0.07 10.14
C GLY A 13 -3.47 -0.41 8.96
N MET A 14 -3.04 -1.33 8.11
CA MET A 14 -3.87 -1.81 6.99
C MET A 14 -4.74 -3.02 7.33
N GLU A 15 -4.60 -3.59 8.53
CA GLU A 15 -5.31 -4.80 8.95
C GLU A 15 -6.82 -4.55 9.12
N ASP A 16 -7.23 -3.40 9.67
CA ASP A 16 -8.65 -3.01 9.80
C ASP A 16 -9.22 -2.28 8.57
N SER A 17 -8.41 -2.13 7.51
CA SER A 17 -8.82 -1.44 6.30
C SER A 17 -9.55 -2.36 5.33
N LYS A 18 -10.49 -1.80 4.54
CA LYS A 18 -11.15 -2.50 3.43
C LYS A 18 -10.17 -3.03 2.35
N ALA A 19 -8.90 -2.61 2.42
CA ALA A 19 -7.82 -3.10 1.57
C ALA A 19 -7.50 -4.58 1.85
N TYR A 20 -7.54 -5.02 3.10
CA TYR A 20 -7.25 -6.40 3.48
C TYR A 20 -8.19 -7.41 2.79
N PRO A 21 -9.53 -7.35 2.97
CA PRO A 21 -10.45 -8.28 2.30
C PRO A 21 -10.47 -8.10 0.78
N PHE A 22 -10.15 -6.90 0.28
CA PHE A 22 -10.01 -6.66 -1.15
C PHE A 22 -8.85 -7.46 -1.75
N ILE A 23 -7.67 -7.44 -1.12
CA ILE A 23 -6.51 -8.19 -1.59
C ILE A 23 -6.77 -9.70 -1.52
N GLN A 24 -7.40 -10.19 -0.45
CA GLN A 24 -7.76 -11.61 -0.33
C GLN A 24 -8.62 -12.07 -1.52
N GLU A 25 -9.69 -11.32 -1.81
CA GLU A 25 -10.61 -11.68 -2.90
C GLU A 25 -9.96 -11.53 -4.28
N GLN A 26 -9.11 -10.52 -4.50
CA GLN A 26 -8.38 -10.37 -5.76
C GLN A 26 -7.40 -11.53 -6.00
N MET A 27 -6.64 -11.94 -4.97
CA MET A 27 -5.76 -13.11 -5.06
C MET A 27 -6.56 -14.38 -5.35
N ARG A 28 -7.69 -14.58 -4.65
CA ARG A 28 -8.58 -15.71 -4.92
C ARG A 28 -9.09 -15.72 -6.36
N GLN A 29 -9.50 -14.56 -6.90
CA GLN A 29 -9.96 -14.44 -8.29
C GLN A 29 -8.86 -14.75 -9.32
N LEU A 30 -7.62 -14.35 -9.03
CA LEU A 30 -6.47 -14.71 -9.87
C LEU A 30 -6.19 -16.21 -9.82
N ILE A 31 -6.30 -16.83 -8.64
CA ILE A 31 -6.14 -18.28 -8.45
C ILE A 31 -7.21 -19.07 -9.22
N HIS A 32 -8.47 -18.61 -9.23
CA HIS A 32 -9.54 -19.22 -10.05
C HIS A 32 -9.21 -19.24 -11.55
N ARG A 33 -8.43 -18.27 -12.03
CA ARG A 33 -8.02 -18.17 -13.45
C ARG A 33 -6.64 -18.76 -13.72
N TYR A 34 -5.98 -19.31 -12.70
CA TYR A 34 -4.59 -19.75 -12.75
C TYR A 34 -4.31 -20.79 -13.84
N GLN A 35 -5.25 -21.68 -14.15
CA GLN A 35 -5.06 -22.71 -15.18
C GLN A 35 -5.16 -22.19 -16.62
N TRP A 36 -6.03 -21.21 -16.88
CA TRP A 36 -6.38 -20.79 -18.25
C TRP A 36 -5.80 -19.43 -18.64
N ASP A 37 -5.44 -18.61 -17.66
CA ASP A 37 -4.87 -17.27 -17.88
C ASP A 37 -3.39 -17.22 -17.47
N VAL A 38 -2.52 -17.12 -18.48
CA VAL A 38 -1.07 -17.04 -18.28
C VAL A 38 -0.66 -15.77 -17.55
N ALA A 39 -1.38 -14.66 -17.73
CA ALA A 39 -1.11 -13.40 -17.05
C ALA A 39 -1.48 -13.48 -15.57
N ALA A 40 -2.62 -14.09 -15.25
CA ALA A 40 -3.02 -14.37 -13.87
C ALA A 40 -2.01 -15.28 -13.18
N ARG A 41 -1.62 -16.38 -13.84
CA ARG A 41 -0.62 -17.32 -13.33
C ARG A 41 0.69 -16.62 -12.97
N ARG A 42 1.24 -15.86 -13.92
CA ARG A 42 2.50 -15.12 -13.74
C ARG A 42 2.42 -14.11 -12.60
N SER A 43 1.29 -13.41 -12.47
CA SER A 43 1.11 -12.41 -11.41
C SER A 43 1.09 -13.06 -10.03
N VAL A 44 0.34 -14.16 -9.88
CA VAL A 44 0.25 -14.92 -8.62
C VAL A 44 1.61 -15.51 -8.25
N ASP A 45 2.31 -16.13 -9.21
CA ASP A 45 3.62 -16.73 -9.01
C ASP A 45 4.64 -15.69 -8.50
N ILE A 46 4.70 -14.52 -9.14
CA ILE A 46 5.60 -13.41 -8.74
C ILE A 46 5.24 -12.90 -7.34
N ILE A 47 3.95 -12.70 -7.05
CA ILE A 47 3.51 -12.19 -5.75
C ILE A 47 3.87 -13.18 -4.65
N GLN A 48 3.56 -14.46 -4.81
CA GLN A 48 3.81 -15.49 -3.81
C GLN A 48 5.30 -15.69 -3.53
N GLU A 49 6.13 -15.70 -4.58
CA GLU A 49 7.58 -15.86 -4.45
C GLU A 49 8.24 -14.62 -3.84
N TYR A 50 7.83 -13.42 -4.24
CA TYR A 50 8.46 -12.18 -3.79
C TYR A 50 8.02 -11.76 -2.38
N VAL A 51 6.75 -11.98 -2.05
CA VAL A 51 6.17 -11.60 -0.75
C VAL A 51 6.37 -12.71 0.27
N GLY A 52 6.44 -13.98 -0.15
CA GLY A 52 6.56 -15.12 0.74
C GLY A 52 5.25 -15.48 1.43
N CYS A 53 4.18 -15.62 0.64
CA CYS A 53 2.82 -15.88 1.13
C CYS A 53 2.12 -16.95 0.30
N CYS A 54 1.00 -17.50 0.77
CA CYS A 54 0.27 -18.51 0.02
C CYS A 54 -1.25 -18.33 0.01
N GLY A 55 -1.83 -18.29 -1.19
CA GLY A 55 -3.27 -18.10 -1.40
C GLY A 55 -3.76 -16.67 -1.13
N GLY A 56 -5.06 -16.45 -1.30
CA GLY A 56 -5.73 -15.23 -0.86
C GLY A 56 -6.01 -15.28 0.65
N TYR A 57 -6.65 -16.35 1.09
CA TYR A 57 -6.92 -16.66 2.50
C TYR A 57 -5.94 -17.69 3.06
N SER A 58 -5.66 -18.74 2.29
CA SER A 58 -4.68 -19.76 2.64
C SER A 58 -4.32 -20.62 1.43
N HIS A 59 -3.34 -21.50 1.58
CA HIS A 59 -2.99 -22.55 0.60
C HIS A 59 -4.20 -23.41 0.17
N ASN A 60 -5.23 -23.51 1.01
CA ASN A 60 -6.48 -24.22 0.70
C ASN A 60 -7.24 -23.64 -0.50
N ASP A 61 -7.01 -22.37 -0.85
CA ASP A 61 -7.64 -21.76 -2.04
C ASP A 61 -7.30 -22.52 -3.33
N TYR A 62 -6.17 -23.23 -3.37
CA TYR A 62 -5.81 -24.11 -4.48
C TYR A 62 -6.51 -25.48 -4.39
N THR A 63 -6.59 -26.06 -3.19
CA THR A 63 -7.22 -27.37 -3.00
C THR A 63 -8.72 -27.32 -3.24
N ASP A 64 -9.37 -26.21 -2.91
CA ASP A 64 -10.82 -25.99 -3.11
C ASP A 64 -11.21 -26.03 -4.58
N ILE A 65 -10.30 -25.63 -5.47
CA ILE A 65 -10.46 -25.70 -6.93
C ILE A 65 -9.77 -26.92 -7.56
N HIS A 66 -9.37 -27.90 -6.74
CA HIS A 66 -8.67 -29.12 -7.16
C HIS A 66 -7.37 -28.87 -7.94
N LEU A 67 -6.66 -27.78 -7.61
CA LEU A 67 -5.31 -27.50 -8.11
C LEU A 67 -4.24 -27.93 -7.10
N PRO A 68 -3.09 -28.41 -7.60
CA PRO A 68 -1.90 -28.52 -6.76
C PRO A 68 -1.37 -27.11 -6.41
N VAL A 69 -0.94 -26.95 -5.16
CA VAL A 69 -0.27 -25.73 -4.69
C VAL A 69 1.08 -25.59 -5.45
N PRO A 70 1.35 -24.43 -6.08
CA PRO A 70 2.58 -24.23 -6.85
C PRO A 70 3.83 -24.15 -5.97
N ASN A 71 5.01 -24.40 -6.55
CA ASN A 71 6.28 -24.33 -5.82
C ASN A 71 6.65 -22.90 -5.37
N THR A 72 6.06 -21.88 -5.98
CA THR A 72 6.19 -20.46 -5.59
C THR A 72 5.55 -20.17 -4.23
N CYS A 73 4.60 -21.01 -3.79
CA CYS A 73 3.96 -20.96 -2.48
C CYS A 73 4.78 -21.64 -1.37
N ARG A 74 6.01 -22.10 -1.66
CA ARG A 74 6.86 -22.83 -0.72
C ARG A 74 8.08 -22.01 -0.37
N ASP A 75 8.43 -22.04 0.90
CA ASP A 75 9.67 -21.48 1.39
C ASP A 75 10.86 -22.30 0.85
N GLN A 76 11.81 -21.61 0.22
CA GLN A 76 13.01 -22.21 -0.35
C GLN A 76 13.95 -22.80 0.71
N VAL A 77 13.84 -22.35 1.96
CA VAL A 77 14.68 -22.80 3.07
C VAL A 77 14.09 -24.02 3.75
N THR A 78 12.82 -23.96 4.15
CA THR A 78 12.16 -25.05 4.90
C THR A 78 11.46 -26.09 4.00
N GLY A 79 11.16 -25.75 2.75
CA GLY A 79 10.40 -26.59 1.80
C GLY A 79 8.90 -26.69 2.12
N ASN A 80 8.46 -26.05 3.21
CA ASN A 80 7.08 -26.00 3.65
C ASN A 80 6.29 -24.93 2.88
N GLN A 81 4.97 -25.10 2.82
CA GLN A 81 4.07 -24.08 2.29
C GLN A 81 3.98 -22.91 3.28
N TYR A 82 3.87 -21.67 2.78
CA TYR A 82 3.60 -20.53 3.65
C TYR A 82 2.21 -20.70 4.32
N SER A 83 2.15 -20.54 5.64
CA SER A 83 0.90 -20.54 6.41
C SER A 83 0.10 -19.26 6.21
N ASP A 84 0.79 -18.18 5.90
CA ASP A 84 0.26 -16.83 6.01
C ASP A 84 -0.43 -16.39 4.72
N SER A 85 -1.56 -15.71 4.89
CA SER A 85 -2.36 -15.15 3.81
C SER A 85 -1.59 -14.06 3.07
N CYS A 86 -1.68 -14.01 1.74
CA CYS A 86 -1.03 -12.93 0.99
C CYS A 86 -1.51 -11.54 1.39
N ALA A 87 -2.75 -11.35 1.85
CA ALA A 87 -3.21 -10.05 2.31
C ALA A 87 -2.50 -9.55 3.59
N GLU A 88 -2.14 -10.46 4.49
CA GLU A 88 -1.48 -10.14 5.76
C GLU A 88 -0.03 -9.70 5.53
N ILE A 89 0.76 -10.56 4.89
CA ILE A 89 2.16 -10.27 4.62
C ILE A 89 2.31 -9.08 3.66
N PHE A 90 1.45 -8.99 2.65
CA PHE A 90 1.47 -7.84 1.74
C PHE A 90 1.06 -6.54 2.44
N GLY A 91 0.13 -6.61 3.39
CA GLY A 91 -0.24 -5.50 4.26
C GLY A 91 0.97 -4.98 5.04
N GLN A 92 1.66 -5.88 5.75
CA GLN A 92 2.86 -5.55 6.51
C GLN A 92 3.99 -5.02 5.62
N TYR A 93 4.18 -5.61 4.44
CA TYR A 93 5.17 -5.18 3.46
C TYR A 93 4.94 -3.73 3.01
N LEU A 94 3.68 -3.41 2.68
CA LEU A 94 3.30 -2.08 2.25
C LEU A 94 3.33 -1.07 3.39
N GLU A 95 3.01 -1.45 4.62
CA GLU A 95 3.05 -0.55 5.77
C GLU A 95 4.45 0.01 6.00
N VAL A 96 5.46 -0.87 6.05
CA VAL A 96 6.87 -0.47 6.20
C VAL A 96 7.35 0.38 5.02
N ARG A 97 6.93 0.03 3.80
CA ARG A 97 7.35 0.72 2.57
C ARG A 97 6.59 2.02 2.32
N THR A 98 5.40 2.22 2.86
CA THR A 98 4.64 3.45 2.67
C THR A 98 4.85 4.43 3.83
N GLY A 99 5.26 3.94 5.00
CA GLY A 99 5.54 4.78 6.17
C GLY A 99 6.57 5.88 5.89
N TRP A 100 7.69 5.57 5.24
CA TRP A 100 8.71 6.57 4.91
C TRP A 100 8.24 7.57 3.84
N LEU A 101 7.46 7.13 2.85
CA LEU A 101 6.86 8.00 1.82
C LEU A 101 5.84 8.96 2.43
N ALA A 102 5.01 8.47 3.35
CA ALA A 102 4.04 9.28 4.08
C ALA A 102 4.76 10.35 4.92
N GLY A 103 5.85 10.00 5.60
CA GLY A 103 6.67 10.94 6.35
C GLY A 103 7.30 12.04 5.48
N LEU A 104 7.82 11.67 4.30
CA LEU A 104 8.40 12.63 3.37
C LEU A 104 7.32 13.58 2.81
N SER A 105 6.15 13.04 2.45
CA SER A 105 5.00 13.84 2.00
C SER A 105 4.55 14.85 3.04
N LEU A 106 4.44 14.46 4.31
CA LEU A 106 4.02 15.35 5.39
C LEU A 106 5.02 16.49 5.61
N SER A 107 6.32 16.20 5.51
CA SER A 107 7.37 17.20 5.62
C SER A 107 7.32 18.22 4.48
N LEU A 108 7.10 17.77 3.25
CA LEU A 108 6.93 18.67 2.09
C LEU A 108 5.71 19.57 2.26
N CYS A 109 4.57 19.02 2.68
CA CYS A 109 3.37 19.80 2.97
C CYS A 109 3.62 20.89 4.02
N PHE A 110 4.41 20.58 5.06
CA PHE A 110 4.78 21.56 6.10
C PHE A 110 5.58 22.73 5.53
N PHE A 111 6.62 22.46 4.73
CA PHE A 111 7.42 23.51 4.09
C PHE A 111 6.60 24.33 3.10
N GLN A 112 5.66 23.71 2.39
CA GLN A 112 4.81 24.39 1.42
C GLN A 112 3.85 25.36 2.09
N CYS A 113 3.27 25.00 3.23
CA CYS A 113 2.49 25.93 4.06
C CYS A 113 3.34 27.12 4.54
N PHE A 114 4.59 26.88 4.95
CA PHE A 114 5.48 27.94 5.40
C PHE A 114 5.86 28.91 4.26
N ALA A 115 6.15 28.38 3.08
CA ALA A 115 6.42 29.18 1.88
C ALA A 115 5.21 30.02 1.48
N MET A 116 4.00 29.46 1.57
CA MET A 116 2.76 30.18 1.28
C MET A 116 2.55 31.34 2.27
N MET A 117 2.79 31.12 3.57
CA MET A 117 2.73 32.16 4.58
C MET A 117 3.71 33.31 4.32
N ILE A 118 4.98 32.99 4.02
CA ILE A 118 5.99 34.02 3.70
C ILE A 118 5.59 34.80 2.45
N SER A 119 5.08 34.12 1.42
CA SER A 119 4.66 34.75 0.17
C SER A 119 3.51 35.74 0.39
N VAL A 120 2.53 35.39 1.23
CA VAL A 120 1.42 36.29 1.60
C VAL A 120 1.94 37.49 2.40
N CYS A 121 2.82 37.28 3.38
CA CYS A 121 3.43 38.37 4.14
C CYS A 121 4.21 39.35 3.23
N MET A 122 5.01 38.81 2.31
CA MET A 122 5.76 39.62 1.34
C MET A 122 4.83 40.39 0.40
N TYR A 123 3.74 39.76 -0.06
CA TYR A 123 2.74 40.42 -0.91
C TYR A 123 2.07 41.60 -0.18
N MET A 124 1.68 41.42 1.09
CA MET A 124 1.09 42.51 1.88
C MET A 124 2.08 43.67 2.09
N ALA A 125 3.35 43.36 2.40
CA ALA A 125 4.38 44.38 2.57
C ALA A 125 4.66 45.17 1.28
N LEU A 126 4.62 44.53 0.12
CA LEU A 126 4.76 45.21 -1.17
C LEU A 126 3.56 46.09 -1.49
N LYS A 127 2.34 45.61 -1.19
CA LYS A 127 1.12 46.36 -1.43
C LYS A 127 1.09 47.66 -0.62
N GLU A 128 1.49 47.61 0.65
CA GLU A 128 1.56 48.79 1.52
C GLU A 128 2.57 49.82 0.99
N ARG A 129 3.74 49.36 0.50
CA ARG A 129 4.75 50.23 -0.13
C ARG A 129 4.28 50.88 -1.43
N ASP A 130 3.47 50.18 -2.22
CA ASP A 130 2.91 50.74 -3.47
C ASP A 130 1.81 51.77 -3.20
N GLU A 131 1.02 51.58 -2.14
CA GLU A 131 0.02 52.57 -1.70
C GLU A 131 0.70 53.84 -1.15
N ASP A 132 1.73 53.69 -0.30
CA ASP A 132 2.55 54.82 0.19
C ASP A 132 3.24 55.60 -0.94
N ARG A 133 3.69 54.93 -2.01
CA ARG A 133 4.34 55.60 -3.15
C ARG A 133 3.37 56.41 -4.02
N ARG A 134 2.07 56.11 -3.98
CA ARG A 134 1.04 56.79 -4.79
C ARG A 134 0.43 58.01 -4.11
N MET A 135 0.69 58.22 -2.82
CA MET A 135 0.36 59.45 -2.08
C MET A 135 1.47 60.49 -2.23
#